data_AF-A0A661DQH4-F1
#
_entry.id   AF-A0A661DQH4-F1
#
_cell.length_a   1.000
_cell.length_b   1.000
_cell.length_c   1.000
_cell.angle_alpha   90.00
_cell.angle_beta   90.00
_cell.angle_gamma   90.00
#
_symmetry.space_group_name_H-M   'P 1'
#
loop_
_entity.id
_entity.type
_entity.pdbx_description
1 polymer ?
#
loop_
_entity_poly.entity_id
_entity_poly.type
_entity_poly.pdbx_seq_one_letter_code
_entity_poly.pdbx_strand_id
1 'polypeptide(L)' 'MISKQVRKGIKIACINADTTVSAACKQSGVPKASIYRFMAGTNDIYMVKLDTLCRLGLNCTLTDVLEMGK' A
#
# COMPACT_ATOMS: atom_id res chain seq x y z
N MET A 1 12.85 -9.29 0.40
CA MET A 1 12.94 -8.49 -0.84
C MET A 1 11.60 -7.85 -1.23
N ILE A 2 10.48 -8.55 -1.11
CA ILE A 2 9.12 -8.06 -1.48
C ILE A 2 8.70 -6.80 -0.69
N SER A 3 8.99 -6.73 0.62
CA SER A 3 8.63 -5.59 1.46
C SER A 3 9.24 -4.24 1.04
N LYS A 4 10.43 -4.23 0.41
CA LYS A 4 11.05 -3.01 -0.13
C LYS A 4 10.38 -2.54 -1.43
N GLN A 5 10.11 -3.46 -2.36
CA GLN A 5 9.45 -3.16 -3.63
C GLN A 5 8.04 -2.61 -3.40
N VAL A 6 7.25 -3.29 -2.57
CA VAL A 6 5.89 -2.83 -2.23
C VAL A 6 5.92 -1.46 -1.56
N ARG A 7 6.89 -1.19 -0.67
CA ARG A 7 7.03 0.12 -0.03
C ARG A 7 7.25 1.24 -1.06
N LYS A 8 8.06 0.99 -2.09
CA LYS A 8 8.29 1.92 -3.22
C LYS A 8 7.03 2.07 -4.06
N GLY A 9 6.38 0.97 -4.40
CA GLY A 9 5.13 0.94 -5.17
C GLY A 9 3.99 1.72 -4.51
N ILE A 10 3.77 1.54 -3.20
CA ILE A 10 2.74 2.27 -2.45
C ILE A 10 2.99 3.79 -2.53
N LYS A 11 4.25 4.22 -2.41
CA LYS A 11 4.59 5.65 -2.51
C LYS A 11 4.26 6.20 -3.90
N ILE A 12 4.63 5.47 -4.95
CA ILE A 12 4.33 5.87 -6.34
C ILE A 12 2.82 5.90 -6.57
N ALA A 13 2.08 4.89 -6.12
CA ALA A 13 0.63 4.85 -6.23
C ALA A 13 -0.04 6.02 -5.49
N CYS A 14 0.48 6.43 -4.33
CA CYS A 14 -0.01 7.63 -3.64
C CYS A 14 0.23 8.91 -4.44
N ILE A 15 1.40 9.03 -5.08
CA ILE A 15 1.71 10.18 -5.96
C ILE A 15 0.76 10.20 -7.15
N ASN A 16 0.54 9.06 -7.81
CA ASN A 16 -0.34 8.96 -8.98
C ASN A 16 -1.81 9.25 -8.64
N ALA A 17 -2.22 8.97 -7.41
CA ALA A 17 -3.58 9.23 -6.92
C ALA A 17 -3.72 10.59 -6.22
N ASP A 18 -2.71 11.48 -6.31
CA ASP A 18 -2.66 12.80 -5.66
C ASP A 18 -3.08 12.75 -4.17
N THR A 19 -2.65 11.70 -3.48
CA THR A 19 -3.07 11.40 -2.11
C THR A 19 -1.88 11.04 -1.23
N THR A 20 -2.15 10.89 0.05
CA THR A 20 -1.16 10.38 1.01
C THR A 20 -1.54 8.97 1.45
N VAL A 21 -0.56 8.16 1.84
CA VAL A 21 -0.81 6.85 2.48
C VAL A 21 -1.81 6.98 3.63
N SER A 22 -1.74 8.10 4.35
CA SER A 22 -2.62 8.42 5.45
C SER A 22 -4.09 8.63 5.03
N ALA A 23 -4.31 9.36 3.95
CA ALA A 23 -5.63 9.61 3.39
C ALA A 23 -6.20 8.34 2.75
N ALA A 24 -5.39 7.61 1.97
CA ALA A 24 -5.77 6.32 1.38
C ALA A 24 -6.17 5.28 2.46
N CYS A 25 -5.44 5.22 3.58
CA CYS A 25 -5.80 4.37 4.72
C CYS A 25 -7.14 4.78 5.35
N LYS A 26 -7.40 6.08 5.48
CA LYS A 26 -8.67 6.59 6.01
C LYS A 26 -9.84 6.24 5.07
N GLN A 27 -9.64 6.38 3.77
CA GLN A 27 -10.64 6.09 2.74
C GLN A 27 -10.97 4.60 2.64
N SER A 28 -9.95 3.73 2.73
CA SER A 28 -10.11 2.27 2.66
C SER A 28 -10.53 1.63 3.99
N GLY A 29 -10.57 2.38 5.09
CA GLY A 29 -10.79 1.84 6.44
C GLY A 29 -9.63 1.00 6.99
N VAL A 30 -8.50 0.94 6.28
CA VAL A 30 -7.34 0.15 6.67
C VAL A 30 -6.55 0.88 7.77
N PRO A 31 -6.26 0.23 8.92
CA PRO A 31 -5.45 0.85 9.96
C PRO A 31 -4.04 1.14 9.45
N LYS A 32 -3.60 2.41 9.51
CA LYS A 32 -2.24 2.83 9.10
C LYS A 32 -1.15 1.95 9.70
N ALA A 33 -1.29 1.57 10.97
CA ALA A 33 -0.34 0.72 11.66
C ALA A 33 -0.09 -0.62 10.94
N SER A 34 -1.10 -1.17 10.26
CA SER A 34 -0.96 -2.41 9.49
C SER A 34 -0.06 -2.19 8.27
N ILE A 35 -0.26 -1.07 7.55
CA ILE A 35 0.54 -0.71 6.38
C ILE A 35 1.98 -0.37 6.76
N TYR A 36 2.19 0.37 7.85
CA TYR A 36 3.54 0.67 8.33
C TYR A 36 4.31 -0.56 8.82
N ARG A 37 3.65 -1.51 9.51
CA ARG A 37 4.26 -2.78 9.90
C ARG A 37 4.64 -3.63 8.68
N PHE A 38 3.75 -3.68 7.69
CA PHE A 38 4.05 -4.34 6.42
C PHE A 38 5.24 -3.68 5.70
N MET A 39 5.22 -2.34 5.55
CA MET A 39 6.32 -1.59 4.96
C MET A 39 7.63 -1.85 5.70
N ALA A 40 7.61 -1.89 7.05
CA ALA A 40 8.73 -2.21 7.91
C ALA A 40 9.27 -3.64 7.73
N GLY A 41 8.54 -4.52 7.02
CA GLY A 41 8.92 -5.92 6.83
C GLY A 41 8.75 -6.77 8.08
N THR A 42 7.95 -6.32 9.04
CA THR A 42 7.76 -7.01 10.32
C THR A 42 6.58 -7.97 10.32
N ASN A 43 5.77 -8.01 9.24
CA ASN A 43 4.64 -8.93 9.14
C ASN A 43 4.06 -9.00 7.71
N ASP A 44 4.12 -10.17 7.07
CA ASP A 44 3.60 -10.40 5.71
C ASP A 44 2.09 -10.74 5.67
N ILE A 45 1.47 -10.98 6.83
CA ILE A 45 0.04 -11.37 6.96
C ILE A 45 -0.92 -10.25 6.49
N TYR A 46 -0.41 -9.05 6.22
CA TYR A 46 -1.22 -7.89 5.85
C TYR A 46 -1.48 -7.74 4.34
N MET A 47 -1.16 -8.73 3.50
CA MET A 47 -1.46 -8.65 2.05
C MET A 47 -2.93 -8.36 1.73
N VAL A 48 -3.89 -8.91 2.49
CA VAL A 48 -5.32 -8.63 2.29
C VAL A 48 -5.66 -7.16 2.59
N LYS A 49 -5.08 -6.61 3.65
CA LYS A 49 -5.26 -5.19 4.01
C LYS A 49 -4.58 -4.26 3.01
N LEU A 50 -3.47 -4.72 2.43
CA LEU A 50 -2.78 -3.99 1.37
C LEU A 50 -3.60 -3.99 0.08
N ASP A 51 -4.16 -5.13 -0.34
CA ASP A 51 -5.06 -5.19 -1.50
C ASP A 51 -6.30 -4.27 -1.30
N THR A 52 -6.85 -4.26 -0.08
CA THR A 52 -7.94 -3.34 0.29
C THR A 52 -7.53 -1.86 0.16
N LEU A 53 -6.31 -1.51 0.62
CA LEU A 53 -5.77 -0.15 0.47
C LEU A 53 -5.62 0.22 -1.01
N CYS A 54 -5.05 -0.67 -1.81
CA CYS A 54 -4.85 -0.46 -3.24
C CYS A 54 -6.18 -0.19 -3.94
N ARG A 55 -7.17 -1.08 -3.76
CA ARG A 55 -8.46 -0.97 -4.46
C ARG A 55 -9.29 0.22 -4.00
N LEU A 56 -9.45 0.39 -2.68
CA LEU A 56 -10.40 1.37 -2.13
C LEU A 56 -9.76 2.74 -1.85
N GLY A 57 -8.46 2.77 -1.56
CA GLY A 57 -7.74 3.99 -1.17
C GLY A 57 -6.88 4.60 -2.25
N LEU A 58 -6.36 3.79 -3.19
CA LEU A 58 -5.46 4.23 -4.25
C LEU A 58 -6.04 4.01 -5.66
N ASN A 59 -7.22 3.41 -5.74
CA ASN A 59 -7.91 3.06 -6.98
C ASN A 59 -7.02 2.29 -7.97
N CYS A 60 -6.17 1.40 -7.46
CA CYS A 60 -5.25 0.56 -8.23
C CYS A 60 -5.26 -0.88 -7.71
N THR A 61 -4.57 -1.79 -8.41
CA THR A 61 -4.44 -3.17 -7.96
C THR A 61 -3.12 -3.40 -7.20
N LEU A 62 -3.07 -4.46 -6.40
CA LEU A 62 -1.84 -4.89 -5.75
C LEU A 62 -0.74 -5.23 -6.79
N THR A 63 -1.13 -5.75 -7.94
CA THR A 63 -0.20 -6.03 -9.04
C THR A 63 0.45 -4.75 -9.55
N ASP A 64 -0.33 -3.68 -9.79
CA ASP A 64 0.19 -2.39 -10.23
C ASP A 64 1.22 -1.85 -9.23
N VAL A 65 0.92 -1.96 -7.93
CA VAL A 65 1.84 -1.55 -6.86
C VAL A 65 3.14 -2.37 -6.90
N LEU A 66 3.07 -3.67 -7.14
CA LEU A 66 4.26 -4.53 -7.27
C LEU A 66 5.10 -4.15 -8.50
N GLU A 67 4.46 -3.81 -9.61
CA GLU A 67 5.15 -3.41 -10.84
C GLU A 67 5.79 -2.03 -10.73
N MET A 68 5.10 -1.05 -10.13
CA MET A 68 5.66 0.26 -9.79
C MET A 68 6.86 0.14 -8.83
N GLY A 69 6.89 -0.92 -8.02
CA GLY A 69 7.94 -1.20 -7.05
C GLY A 69 9.21 -1.82 -7.61
N LYS A 70 9.19 -2.32 -8.86
CA LYS A 70 10.38 -2.83 -9.56
C LYS A 70 11.41 -1.71 -9.78
#